data_AF-A0AA38C165-F1
#
_entry.id   AF-A0AA38C165-F1
#
_cell.length_a   1.000
_cell.length_b   1.000
_cell.length_c   1.000
_cell.angle_alpha   90.00
_cell.angle_beta   90.00
_cell.angle_gamma   90.00
#
_symmetry.space_group_name_H-M   'P 1'
#
loop_
_entity.id
_entity.type
_entity.pdbx_description
1 polymer ?
#
loop_
_entity_poly.entity_id
_entity_poly.type
_entity_poly.pdbx_seq_one_letter_code
_entity_poly.pdbx_strand_id
1 'polypeptide(L)'
;MGPYPGMVLLLLATFLVGNGVSIPTTVEGPFMPVTRRFDPSLRKRSDDLPMHHPRLTKKVPSIFPEQISLALSTPHSIWVSWITGDAQIGPKVTPLDPSSVGSEVQYGTHSGNLTFVQRGNSSVYNQIYPFERLLNYTSGIIHHVRLQGLSSNTKYYYKCGDSSLLAMSEENSFVTPPFPSPHSYPRRIAIIGDLGLTSNSSTTIDHLNQNDPSLILMVGDMTYANQYITTGTMGASCFSCAFPDAPIRETYQPRWDGWGREMAQPAEKISLVAAPCNHHEGCELVKDVTNEAYHIGSCF
;
A
#
# COMPACT_ATOMS: atom_id res chain seq x y z
N MET A 1 -5.38 70.54 -3.66
CA MET A 1 -5.46 69.19 -4.27
C MET A 1 -4.31 68.38 -3.70
N GLY A 2 -4.43 67.38 -2.84
CA GLY A 2 -5.49 66.68 -2.12
C GLY A 2 -4.72 65.50 -1.46
N PRO A 3 -4.80 65.24 -0.15
CA PRO A 3 -3.99 64.21 0.47
C PRO A 3 -4.56 62.83 0.09
N TYR A 4 -3.70 61.95 -0.42
CA TYR A 4 -4.03 60.54 -0.61
C TYR A 4 -4.38 59.90 0.74
N PRO A 5 -5.60 59.34 0.92
CA PRO A 5 -5.88 58.55 2.10
C PRO A 5 -5.23 57.17 1.92
N GLY A 6 -4.31 56.84 2.83
CA GLY A 6 -3.75 55.50 2.94
C GLY A 6 -4.87 54.50 3.21
N MET A 7 -5.10 53.60 2.26
CA MET A 7 -6.04 52.49 2.41
C MET A 7 -5.39 51.44 3.30
N VAL A 8 -5.64 51.52 4.61
CA VAL A 8 -5.30 50.44 5.55
C VAL A 8 -6.25 49.28 5.25
N LEU A 9 -5.73 48.28 4.56
CA LEU A 9 -6.43 47.01 4.33
C LEU A 9 -6.48 46.25 5.67
N LEU A 10 -7.57 46.44 6.41
CA LEU A 10 -7.88 45.62 7.58
C LEU A 10 -8.19 44.19 7.07
N LEU A 11 -7.21 43.30 7.14
CA LEU A 11 -7.42 41.86 7.05
C LEU A 11 -8.23 41.44 8.29
N LEU A 12 -9.56 41.45 8.16
CA LEU A 12 -10.47 40.77 9.07
C LEU A 12 -10.18 39.26 8.96
N ALA A 13 -9.27 38.78 9.81
CA ALA A 13 -9.19 37.37 10.12
C ALA A 13 -10.49 36.99 10.85
N THR A 14 -11.45 36.45 10.10
CA THR A 14 -12.59 35.75 10.69
C THR A 14 -12.06 34.53 11.42
N PHE A 15 -11.74 34.70 12.70
CA PHE A 15 -11.68 33.59 13.63
C PHE A 15 -13.10 33.01 13.71
N LEU A 16 -13.33 31.93 12.98
CA LEU A 16 -14.43 31.02 13.29
C LEU A 16 -14.14 30.49 14.70
N VAL A 17 -14.71 31.15 15.70
CA VAL A 17 -14.83 30.62 17.05
C VAL A 17 -15.72 29.39 16.90
N GLY A 18 -15.11 28.24 16.68
CA GLY A 18 -15.78 26.96 16.86
C GLY A 18 -16.32 26.96 18.28
N ASN A 19 -17.64 26.81 18.42
CA ASN A 19 -18.28 26.62 19.72
C ASN A 19 -17.42 25.68 20.56
N GLY A 20 -16.99 26.14 21.74
CA GLY A 20 -16.05 25.46 22.64
C GLY A 20 -16.60 24.17 23.22
N VAL A 21 -16.87 23.19 22.36
CA VAL A 21 -17.17 21.83 22.75
C VAL A 21 -15.83 21.20 23.08
N SER A 22 -15.55 21.06 24.38
CA SER A 22 -14.41 20.29 24.86
C SER A 22 -14.53 18.86 24.29
N ILE A 23 -13.44 18.37 23.70
CA ILE A 23 -13.36 16.97 23.28
C ILE A 23 -13.23 16.15 24.56
N PRO A 24 -14.14 15.21 24.82
CA PRO A 24 -14.13 14.44 26.06
C PRO A 24 -12.89 13.52 26.11
N THR A 25 -12.29 13.34 27.28
CA THR A 25 -11.05 12.57 27.47
C THR A 25 -11.28 11.31 28.28
N THR A 26 -10.60 10.20 27.97
CA THR A 26 -10.80 8.92 28.68
C THR A 26 -10.50 8.97 30.18
N VAL A 27 -9.82 10.03 30.66
CA VAL A 27 -9.60 10.32 32.09
C VAL A 27 -10.94 10.57 32.82
N GLU A 28 -11.97 11.04 32.11
CA GLU A 28 -13.31 11.30 32.65
C GLU A 28 -14.16 10.04 32.82
N GLY A 29 -13.68 8.88 32.34
CA GLY A 29 -14.40 7.61 32.38
C GLY A 29 -15.09 7.25 31.06
N PRO A 30 -15.91 6.18 31.05
CA PRO A 30 -16.60 5.74 29.84
C PRO A 30 -17.71 6.72 29.44
N PHE A 31 -17.81 7.00 28.15
CA PHE A 31 -18.87 7.85 27.60
C PHE A 31 -20.12 7.04 27.26
N MET A 32 -21.26 7.72 27.26
CA MET A 32 -22.50 7.11 26.79
C MET A 32 -22.35 6.69 25.32
N PRO A 33 -22.75 5.46 24.93
CA PRO A 33 -22.69 5.03 23.54
C PRO A 33 -23.51 5.96 22.64
N VAL A 34 -22.88 6.42 21.56
CA VAL A 34 -23.51 7.26 20.53
C VAL A 34 -23.59 6.47 19.24
N THR A 35 -24.80 6.30 18.71
CA THR A 35 -25.02 5.72 17.39
C THR A 35 -25.45 6.80 16.42
N ARG A 36 -24.70 6.99 15.33
CA ARG A 36 -25.13 7.83 14.21
C ARG A 36 -26.18 7.07 13.41
N ARG A 37 -27.33 7.70 13.16
CA ARG A 37 -28.38 7.09 12.32
C ARG A 37 -27.86 6.92 10.90
N PHE A 38 -28.14 5.77 10.31
CA PHE A 38 -27.84 5.52 8.90
C PHE A 38 -28.61 6.52 8.03
N ASP A 39 -27.91 7.19 7.11
CA ASP A 39 -28.53 8.06 6.12
C ASP A 39 -28.92 7.22 4.89
N PRO A 40 -30.22 7.00 4.64
CA PRO A 40 -30.68 6.16 3.55
C PRO A 40 -30.45 6.76 2.16
N SER A 41 -30.06 8.04 2.06
CA SER A 41 -29.70 8.68 0.80
C SER A 41 -28.31 8.27 0.30
N LEU A 42 -27.46 7.72 1.17
CA LEU A 42 -26.12 7.29 0.80
C LEU A 42 -26.15 6.05 -0.12
N ARG A 43 -25.24 6.03 -1.09
CA ARG A 43 -25.06 4.90 -2.00
C ARG A 43 -24.63 3.66 -1.21
N LYS A 44 -25.32 2.54 -1.43
CA LYS A 44 -25.19 1.31 -0.62
C LYS A 44 -23.98 0.41 -0.95
N ARG A 45 -23.22 0.72 -2.01
CA ARG A 45 -22.08 -0.08 -2.48
C ARG A 45 -20.99 0.82 -3.04
N SER A 46 -19.75 0.34 -2.95
CA SER A 46 -18.62 0.93 -3.65
C SER A 46 -18.33 0.10 -4.89
N ASP A 47 -18.17 0.75 -6.04
CA ASP A 47 -17.79 0.05 -7.26
C ASP A 47 -16.27 -0.16 -7.26
N ASP A 48 -15.87 -1.40 -7.53
CA ASP A 48 -14.48 -1.77 -7.74
C ASP A 48 -13.91 -0.99 -8.93
N LEU A 49 -12.69 -0.50 -8.77
CA LEU A 49 -11.98 0.15 -9.86
C LEU A 49 -11.69 -0.87 -10.96
N PRO A 50 -11.97 -0.55 -12.23
CA PRO A 50 -11.66 -1.44 -13.33
C PRO A 50 -10.14 -1.56 -13.50
N MET A 51 -9.64 -2.73 -13.90
CA MET A 51 -8.18 -2.96 -14.00
C MET A 51 -7.46 -2.07 -15.02
N HIS A 52 -8.19 -1.47 -15.97
CA HIS A 52 -7.66 -0.48 -16.91
C HIS A 52 -7.69 0.96 -16.36
N HIS A 53 -8.11 1.17 -15.11
CA HIS A 53 -8.13 2.48 -14.48
C HIS A 53 -6.70 3.05 -14.36
N PRO A 54 -6.46 4.34 -14.67
CA PRO A 54 -5.10 4.91 -14.71
C PRO A 54 -4.28 4.80 -13.40
N ARG A 55 -4.97 4.63 -12.25
CA ARG A 55 -4.29 4.39 -10.97
C ARG A 55 -3.77 2.96 -10.82
N LEU A 56 -4.39 1.99 -11.50
CA LEU A 56 -4.08 0.56 -11.40
C LEU A 56 -3.24 0.04 -12.58
N THR A 57 -3.16 0.80 -13.66
CA THR A 57 -2.36 0.45 -14.83
C THR A 57 -0.87 0.59 -14.53
N LYS A 58 -0.08 -0.34 -15.03
CA LYS A 58 1.39 -0.25 -15.02
C LYS A 58 1.84 1.01 -15.75
N LYS A 59 2.79 1.74 -15.16
CA LYS A 59 3.30 3.03 -15.66
C LYS A 59 4.75 2.98 -16.12
N VAL A 60 5.42 1.85 -15.91
CA VAL A 60 6.85 1.67 -16.20
C VAL A 60 7.04 0.48 -17.14
N PRO A 61 8.12 0.46 -17.95
CA PRO A 61 8.47 -0.73 -18.72
C PRO A 61 8.77 -1.93 -17.81
N SER A 62 8.65 -3.15 -18.33
CA SER A 62 8.66 -4.37 -17.52
C SER A 62 9.90 -4.52 -16.63
N ILE A 63 11.09 -4.14 -17.09
CA ILE A 63 12.31 -4.27 -16.28
C ILE A 63 12.44 -3.25 -15.14
N PHE A 64 11.64 -2.18 -15.13
CA PHE A 64 11.73 -1.14 -14.12
C PHE A 64 10.87 -1.45 -12.88
N PRO A 65 11.28 -0.97 -11.69
CA PRO A 65 10.49 -1.14 -10.47
C PRO A 65 9.09 -0.52 -10.54
N GLU A 66 8.09 -1.29 -10.12
CA GLU A 66 6.74 -0.83 -9.79
C GLU A 66 6.33 -1.30 -8.39
N GLN A 67 5.18 -0.81 -7.91
CA GLN A 67 4.60 -1.26 -6.63
C GLN A 67 5.58 -1.12 -5.46
N ILE A 68 6.35 -0.02 -5.46
CA ILE A 68 7.38 0.23 -4.45
C ILE A 68 6.69 0.43 -3.10
N SER A 69 7.14 -0.30 -2.08
CA SER A 69 6.68 -0.17 -0.71
C SER A 69 7.83 -0.15 0.28
N LEU A 70 7.60 0.51 1.41
CA LEU A 70 8.48 0.53 2.56
C LEU A 70 7.80 -0.18 3.72
N ALA A 71 8.51 -1.04 4.44
CA ALA A 71 8.01 -1.66 5.67
C ALA A 71 9.00 -1.46 6.82
N LEU A 72 8.50 -1.08 7.99
CA LEU A 72 9.34 -0.88 9.17
C LEU A 72 9.76 -2.24 9.73
N SER A 73 11.06 -2.47 9.96
CA SER A 73 11.55 -3.67 10.65
C SER A 73 11.91 -3.35 12.10
N THR A 74 12.80 -2.37 12.29
CA THR A 74 13.19 -1.85 13.60
C THR A 74 13.36 -0.33 13.46
N PRO A 75 13.50 0.44 14.56
CA PRO A 75 13.74 1.88 14.46
C PRO A 75 14.98 2.29 13.63
N HIS A 76 15.88 1.34 13.33
CA HIS A 76 17.10 1.52 12.56
C HIS A 76 17.14 0.67 11.28
N SER A 77 16.02 0.06 10.89
CA SER A 77 15.95 -0.83 9.74
C SER A 77 14.60 -0.76 9.05
N ILE A 78 14.62 -0.60 7.74
CA ILE A 78 13.45 -0.56 6.86
C ILE A 78 13.68 -1.54 5.72
N TRP A 79 12.62 -2.24 5.35
CA TRP A 79 12.55 -3.02 4.11
C TRP A 79 12.07 -2.12 2.98
N VAL A 80 12.74 -2.22 1.85
CA VAL A 80 12.30 -1.67 0.57
C VAL A 80 11.92 -2.85 -0.31
N SER A 81 10.68 -2.86 -0.78
CA SER A 81 10.13 -3.91 -1.62
C SER A 81 9.59 -3.32 -2.92
N TRP A 82 9.67 -4.06 -4.01
CA TRP A 82 9.12 -3.66 -5.31
C TRP A 82 8.94 -4.89 -6.21
N ILE A 83 8.28 -4.69 -7.35
CA ILE A 83 8.11 -5.71 -8.39
C ILE A 83 8.79 -5.26 -9.68
N THR A 84 9.42 -6.20 -10.38
CA THR A 84 9.82 -6.06 -11.80
C THR A 84 9.22 -7.19 -12.63
N GLY A 85 9.22 -7.06 -13.95
CA GLY A 85 8.55 -7.96 -14.88
C GLY A 85 7.04 -7.77 -14.94
N ASP A 86 6.41 -8.53 -15.84
CA ASP A 86 4.95 -8.56 -15.97
C ASP A 86 4.42 -9.87 -15.43
N ALA A 87 3.40 -9.77 -14.57
CA ALA A 87 2.64 -10.93 -14.13
C ALA A 87 1.90 -11.56 -15.32
N GLN A 88 1.70 -12.87 -15.28
CA GLN A 88 0.97 -13.60 -16.31
C GLN A 88 -0.28 -14.20 -15.70
N ILE A 89 -1.39 -14.12 -16.44
CA ILE A 89 -2.63 -14.83 -16.11
C ILE A 89 -3.12 -15.58 -17.35
N GLY A 90 -3.50 -16.84 -17.17
CA GLY A 90 -3.98 -17.66 -18.27
C GLY A 90 -4.05 -19.14 -17.92
N PRO A 91 -4.50 -20.00 -18.85
CA PRO A 91 -4.58 -21.43 -18.63
C PRO A 91 -3.19 -22.06 -18.38
N LYS A 92 -2.15 -21.49 -18.99
CA LYS A 92 -0.75 -21.86 -18.79
C LYS A 92 0.06 -20.60 -18.51
N VAL A 93 0.84 -20.63 -17.43
CA VAL A 93 1.75 -19.55 -17.03
C VAL A 93 3.16 -20.11 -16.96
N THR A 94 4.17 -19.27 -17.16
CA THR A 94 5.58 -19.64 -17.01
C THR A 94 6.23 -18.68 -16.04
N PRO A 95 6.53 -19.12 -14.81
CA PRO A 95 7.15 -18.27 -13.80
C PRO A 95 8.44 -17.65 -14.32
N LEU A 96 8.65 -16.38 -14.00
CA LEU A 96 9.91 -15.69 -14.30
C LEU A 96 11.05 -16.28 -13.46
N ASP A 97 12.28 -16.19 -13.96
CA ASP A 97 13.47 -16.53 -13.17
C ASP A 97 13.80 -15.34 -12.25
N PRO A 98 13.64 -15.45 -10.92
CA PRO A 98 13.89 -14.33 -10.01
C PRO A 98 15.36 -13.89 -10.00
N SER A 99 16.30 -14.74 -10.45
CA SER A 99 17.72 -14.39 -10.54
C SER A 99 18.08 -13.54 -11.76
N SER A 100 17.14 -13.38 -12.71
CA SER A 100 17.36 -12.60 -13.93
C SER A 100 17.42 -11.08 -13.72
N VAL A 101 16.96 -10.59 -12.57
CA VAL A 101 16.98 -9.18 -12.19
C VAL A 101 17.53 -9.04 -10.77
N GLY A 102 18.57 -8.22 -10.61
CA GLY A 102 19.19 -7.93 -9.32
C GLY A 102 18.27 -7.15 -8.36
N SER A 103 18.48 -7.37 -7.06
CA SER A 103 17.77 -6.67 -5.99
C SER A 103 18.71 -5.70 -5.29
N GLU A 104 18.76 -4.46 -5.77
CA GLU A 104 19.66 -3.42 -5.25
C GLU A 104 18.88 -2.18 -4.77
N VAL A 105 19.30 -1.62 -3.63
CA VAL A 105 18.89 -0.29 -3.17
C VAL A 105 20.12 0.58 -2.98
N GLN A 106 20.16 1.70 -3.70
CA GLN A 106 21.12 2.78 -3.48
C GLN A 106 20.47 3.81 -2.58
N TYR A 107 21.13 4.24 -1.51
CA TYR A 107 20.54 5.18 -0.55
C TYR A 107 21.57 6.11 0.10
N GLY A 108 21.10 7.22 0.65
CA GLY A 108 21.92 8.24 1.29
C GLY A 108 21.11 9.34 1.97
N THR A 109 21.76 10.23 2.71
CA THR A 109 21.10 11.36 3.39
C THR A 109 21.01 12.62 2.53
N HIS A 110 21.60 12.60 1.33
CA HIS A 110 21.61 13.72 0.39
C HIS A 110 21.05 13.28 -0.97
N SER A 111 20.09 14.04 -1.48
CA SER A 111 19.52 13.82 -2.82
C SER A 111 20.61 13.89 -3.89
N GLY A 112 20.56 12.97 -4.87
CA GLY A 112 21.55 12.86 -5.93
C GLY A 112 22.91 12.29 -5.52
N ASN A 113 23.15 12.03 -4.22
CA ASN A 113 24.39 11.46 -3.71
C ASN A 113 24.11 10.24 -2.82
N LEU A 114 23.82 9.11 -3.47
CA LEU A 114 23.45 7.85 -2.83
C LEU A 114 24.69 6.97 -2.63
N THR A 115 25.42 7.21 -1.54
CA THR A 115 26.73 6.58 -1.29
C THR A 115 26.66 5.14 -0.79
N PHE A 116 25.51 4.72 -0.26
CA PHE A 116 25.33 3.38 0.28
C PHE A 116 24.58 2.49 -0.72
N VAL A 117 24.99 1.22 -0.79
CA VAL A 117 24.33 0.21 -1.62
C VAL A 117 24.05 -1.02 -0.76
N GLN A 118 22.81 -1.47 -0.79
CA GLN A 118 22.38 -2.70 -0.12
C GLN A 118 21.76 -3.64 -1.14
N ARG A 119 22.11 -4.93 -1.03
CA ARG A 119 21.51 -5.99 -1.85
C ARG A 119 20.55 -6.83 -1.01
N GLY A 120 19.59 -7.44 -1.68
CA GLY A 120 18.63 -8.35 -1.06
C GLY A 120 18.26 -9.51 -1.97
N ASN A 121 17.06 -10.05 -1.76
CA ASN A 121 16.61 -11.27 -2.42
C ASN A 121 15.43 -10.98 -3.34
N SER A 122 15.21 -11.87 -4.29
CA SER A 122 14.06 -11.86 -5.18
C SER A 122 13.36 -13.21 -5.20
N SER A 123 12.05 -13.21 -5.49
CA SER A 123 11.25 -14.42 -5.61
C SER A 123 10.08 -14.22 -6.58
N VAL A 124 9.32 -15.30 -6.84
CA VAL A 124 8.11 -15.30 -7.66
C VAL A 124 7.09 -16.23 -7.03
N TYR A 125 5.82 -15.84 -7.04
CA TYR A 125 4.75 -16.67 -6.51
C TYR A 125 3.74 -17.06 -7.59
N ASN A 126 3.04 -18.17 -7.35
CA ASN A 126 2.11 -18.77 -8.29
C ASN A 126 0.76 -19.05 -7.62
N GLN A 127 -0.33 -18.75 -8.32
CA GLN A 127 -1.66 -19.20 -7.95
C GLN A 127 -2.13 -20.19 -9.01
N ILE A 128 -2.12 -21.48 -8.67
CA ILE A 128 -2.40 -22.57 -9.61
C ILE A 128 -3.70 -23.27 -9.23
N TYR A 129 -4.59 -23.47 -10.20
CA TYR A 129 -5.87 -24.15 -10.04
C TYR A 129 -5.90 -25.43 -10.89
N PRO A 130 -6.06 -26.61 -10.27
CA PRO A 130 -6.10 -27.89 -10.99
C PRO A 130 -7.52 -28.21 -11.53
N PHE A 131 -8.22 -27.20 -12.06
CA PHE A 131 -9.58 -27.33 -12.58
C PHE A 131 -9.67 -26.79 -14.00
N GLU A 132 -10.42 -27.47 -14.86
CA GLU A 132 -10.65 -26.98 -16.22
C GLU A 132 -11.31 -25.59 -16.19
N ARG A 133 -10.89 -24.72 -17.11
CA ARG A 133 -11.38 -23.34 -17.31
C ARG A 133 -10.99 -22.32 -16.24
N LEU A 134 -10.41 -22.73 -15.12
CA LEU A 134 -9.81 -21.78 -14.17
C LEU A 134 -8.47 -21.29 -14.72
N LEU A 135 -8.19 -20.00 -14.52
CA LEU A 135 -6.94 -19.38 -14.96
C LEU A 135 -5.90 -19.43 -13.85
N ASN A 136 -4.68 -19.80 -14.22
CA ASN A 136 -3.51 -19.75 -13.38
C ASN A 136 -2.89 -18.35 -13.41
N TYR A 137 -2.12 -18.02 -12.38
CA TYR A 137 -1.38 -16.77 -12.29
C TYR A 137 0.06 -17.03 -11.83
N THR A 138 1.01 -16.27 -12.36
CA THR A 138 2.37 -16.13 -11.83
C THR A 138 2.72 -14.66 -11.76
N SER A 139 3.39 -14.25 -10.68
CA SER A 139 3.72 -12.85 -10.44
C SER A 139 4.86 -12.34 -11.32
N GLY A 140 5.06 -11.01 -11.29
CA GLY A 140 6.38 -10.46 -11.57
C GLY A 140 7.42 -10.94 -10.55
N ILE A 141 8.68 -10.56 -10.74
CA ILE A 141 9.75 -10.81 -9.79
C ILE A 141 9.57 -9.83 -8.63
N ILE A 142 9.39 -10.36 -7.43
CA ILE A 142 9.23 -9.59 -6.19
C ILE A 142 10.62 -9.45 -5.56
N HIS A 143 10.98 -8.23 -5.16
CA HIS A 143 12.28 -7.92 -4.57
C HIS A 143 12.12 -7.42 -3.15
N HIS A 144 13.02 -7.85 -2.25
CA HIS A 144 13.07 -7.40 -0.87
C HIS A 144 14.50 -7.06 -0.46
N VAL A 145 14.73 -5.82 -0.05
CA VAL A 145 16.03 -5.33 0.42
C VAL A 145 15.89 -4.70 1.80
N ARG A 146 16.64 -5.23 2.78
CA ARG A 146 16.64 -4.71 4.15
C ARG A 146 17.76 -3.69 4.33
N LEU A 147 17.39 -2.42 4.49
CA LEU A 147 18.31 -1.37 4.92
C LEU A 147 18.54 -1.49 6.43
N GLN A 148 19.79 -1.34 6.86
CA GLN A 148 20.21 -1.49 8.26
C GLN A 148 21.12 -0.35 8.69
N GLY A 149 21.26 -0.14 9.99
CA GLY A 149 22.12 0.90 10.56
C GLY A 149 21.63 2.32 10.26
N LEU A 150 20.33 2.50 10.02
CA LEU A 150 19.76 3.81 9.73
C LEU A 150 19.69 4.66 11.01
N SER A 151 20.05 5.93 10.92
CA SER A 151 19.84 6.90 12.00
C SER A 151 18.36 7.18 12.19
N SER A 152 17.91 7.33 13.44
CA SER A 152 16.52 7.64 13.76
C SER A 152 16.15 9.07 13.34
N ASN A 153 14.86 9.33 13.10
CA ASN A 153 14.34 10.65 12.70
C ASN A 153 15.15 11.33 11.59
N THR A 154 15.61 10.54 10.62
CA THR A 154 16.53 10.99 9.57
C THR A 154 15.89 10.73 8.21
N LYS A 155 15.96 11.73 7.33
CA LYS A 155 15.50 11.59 5.95
C LYS A 155 16.57 10.86 5.14
N TYR A 156 16.15 9.81 4.46
CA TYR A 156 16.96 9.07 3.49
C TYR A 156 16.34 9.20 2.09
N TYR A 157 17.19 9.40 1.10
CA TYR A 157 16.88 9.30 -0.32
C TYR A 157 17.29 7.91 -0.79
N TYR A 158 16.54 7.33 -1.73
CA TYR A 158 16.84 6.01 -2.24
C TYR A 158 16.37 5.81 -3.70
N LYS A 159 17.02 4.86 -4.37
CA LYS A 159 16.59 4.27 -5.64
C LYS A 159 16.66 2.76 -5.50
N CYS A 160 15.66 2.03 -6.00
CA CYS A 160 15.67 0.57 -6.04
C CYS A 160 15.72 0.05 -7.48
N GLY A 161 16.09 -1.21 -7.68
CA GLY A 161 16.08 -1.87 -8.98
C GLY A 161 17.36 -2.66 -9.25
N ASP A 162 17.80 -2.66 -10.50
CA ASP A 162 19.04 -3.29 -10.95
C ASP A 162 19.91 -2.31 -11.75
N SER A 163 21.01 -1.87 -11.13
CA SER A 163 21.96 -0.94 -11.73
C SER A 163 22.75 -1.54 -12.89
N SER A 164 22.91 -2.87 -12.95
CA SER A 164 23.59 -3.56 -14.05
C SER A 164 22.78 -3.56 -15.34
N LEU A 165 21.45 -3.49 -15.21
CA LEU A 165 20.49 -3.41 -16.31
C LEU A 165 20.05 -1.96 -16.62
N LEU A 166 20.62 -0.97 -15.94
CA LEU A 166 20.18 0.43 -15.98
C LEU A 166 18.68 0.60 -15.65
N ALA A 167 18.13 -0.32 -14.86
CA ALA A 167 16.72 -0.42 -14.53
C ALA A 167 16.47 -0.03 -13.06
N MET A 168 16.79 1.23 -12.75
CA MET A 168 16.58 1.81 -11.42
C MET A 168 15.31 2.66 -11.40
N SER A 169 14.63 2.71 -10.25
CA SER A 169 13.51 3.63 -10.01
C SER A 169 13.95 5.09 -10.10
N GLU A 170 12.97 6.00 -10.15
CA GLU A 170 13.19 7.39 -9.79
C GLU A 170 13.65 7.52 -8.32
N GLU A 171 14.30 8.62 -7.99
CA GLU A 171 14.72 8.88 -6.60
C GLU A 171 13.50 9.19 -5.72
N ASN A 172 13.35 8.40 -4.66
CA ASN A 172 12.34 8.57 -3.63
C ASN A 172 12.97 8.90 -2.28
N SER A 173 12.16 9.23 -1.28
CA SER A 173 12.67 9.50 0.06
C SER A 173 11.69 9.11 1.15
N PHE A 174 12.22 8.68 2.29
CA PHE A 174 11.47 8.37 3.51
C PHE A 174 12.15 8.98 4.72
N VAL A 175 11.43 9.02 5.85
CA VAL A 175 11.95 9.44 7.15
C VAL A 175 11.87 8.27 8.12
N THR A 176 12.99 7.91 8.74
CA THR A 176 12.99 6.87 9.77
C THR A 176 12.22 7.32 11.02
N PRO A 177 11.60 6.40 11.77
CA PRO A 177 10.90 6.76 12.99
C PRO A 177 11.87 7.35 14.03
N PRO A 178 11.35 8.09 15.03
CA PRO A 178 12.16 8.52 16.16
C PRO A 178 12.68 7.32 16.97
N PHE A 179 13.73 7.56 17.74
CA PHE A 179 14.23 6.57 18.69
C PHE A 179 13.16 6.29 19.76
N PRO A 180 12.88 5.01 20.09
CA PRO A 180 11.89 4.67 21.10
C PRO A 180 12.20 5.32 22.44
N SER A 181 11.31 6.17 22.93
CA SER A 181 11.41 6.79 24.25
C SER A 181 10.04 7.22 24.78
N PRO A 182 9.89 7.47 26.09
CA PRO A 182 8.63 7.93 26.67
C PRO A 182 8.13 9.30 26.18
N HIS A 183 8.94 10.03 25.39
CA HIS A 183 8.65 11.39 24.98
C HIS A 183 8.83 11.61 23.46
N SER A 184 9.04 10.54 22.68
CA SER A 184 9.26 10.65 21.24
C SER A 184 8.42 9.62 20.50
N TYR A 185 7.53 10.13 19.66
CA TYR A 185 6.51 9.36 18.97
C TYR A 185 6.44 9.77 17.49
N PRO A 186 6.06 8.84 16.59
CA PRO A 186 5.65 9.22 15.25
C PRO A 186 4.54 10.29 15.31
N ARG A 187 4.63 11.32 14.46
CA ARG A 187 3.72 12.48 14.53
C ARG A 187 2.25 12.08 14.32
N ARG A 188 2.02 11.20 13.34
CA ARG A 188 0.69 10.69 12.96
C ARG A 188 0.84 9.24 12.54
N ILE A 189 0.01 8.37 13.10
CA ILE A 189 -0.11 6.97 12.68
C ILE A 189 -1.49 6.84 12.03
N ALA A 190 -1.51 6.56 10.72
CA ALA A 190 -2.75 6.23 10.02
C ALA A 190 -3.10 4.77 10.30
N ILE A 191 -4.36 4.51 10.60
CA ILE A 191 -4.88 3.15 10.77
C ILE A 191 -6.00 2.97 9.75
N ILE A 192 -5.84 2.01 8.87
CA ILE A 192 -6.81 1.63 7.83
C ILE A 192 -7.00 0.12 7.85
N GLY A 193 -8.11 -0.37 7.34
CA GLY A 193 -8.44 -1.79 7.23
C GLY A 193 -9.52 -1.97 6.18
N ASP A 194 -9.71 -3.20 5.71
CA ASP A 194 -10.78 -3.55 4.76
C ASP A 194 -10.78 -2.64 3.52
N LEU A 195 -9.58 -2.31 3.02
CA LEU A 195 -9.42 -1.23 2.06
C LEU A 195 -10.05 -1.60 0.71
N GLY A 196 -9.74 -2.79 0.20
CA GLY A 196 -10.09 -3.19 -1.16
C GLY A 196 -9.56 -2.25 -2.24
N LEU A 197 -10.21 -2.27 -3.40
CA LEU A 197 -9.77 -1.48 -4.55
C LEU A 197 -10.98 -0.93 -5.31
N THR A 198 -11.61 0.06 -4.69
CA THR A 198 -12.87 0.69 -5.10
C THR A 198 -12.74 2.22 -5.17
N SER A 199 -13.75 2.92 -5.70
CA SER A 199 -13.75 4.39 -5.69
C SER A 199 -13.70 4.99 -4.27
N ASN A 200 -14.34 4.33 -3.30
CA ASN A 200 -14.24 4.74 -1.89
C ASN A 200 -12.84 4.47 -1.33
N SER A 201 -12.19 3.37 -1.72
CA SER A 201 -10.81 3.05 -1.33
C SER A 201 -9.84 4.15 -1.78
N SER A 202 -9.99 4.59 -3.04
CA SER A 202 -9.26 5.75 -3.56
C SER A 202 -9.47 7.01 -2.72
N THR A 203 -10.72 7.30 -2.32
CA THR A 203 -11.01 8.47 -1.46
C THR A 203 -10.35 8.33 -0.07
N THR A 204 -10.36 7.12 0.51
CA THR A 204 -9.66 6.83 1.77
C THR A 204 -8.16 7.07 1.64
N ILE A 205 -7.54 6.64 0.54
CA ILE A 205 -6.11 6.87 0.27
C ILE A 205 -5.83 8.36 0.06
N ASP A 206 -6.70 9.08 -0.63
CA ASP A 206 -6.54 10.52 -0.85
C ASP A 206 -6.61 11.28 0.49
N HIS A 207 -7.54 10.91 1.39
CA HIS A 207 -7.57 11.43 2.76
C HIS A 207 -6.35 11.03 3.58
N LEU A 208 -5.85 9.80 3.43
CA LEU A 208 -4.62 9.35 4.08
C LEU A 208 -3.45 10.24 3.67
N ASN A 209 -3.27 10.48 2.37
CA ASN A 209 -2.22 11.33 1.83
C ASN A 209 -2.33 12.78 2.34
N GLN A 210 -3.55 13.35 2.38
CA GLN A 210 -3.79 14.70 2.89
C GLN A 210 -3.43 14.85 4.38
N ASN A 211 -3.51 13.76 5.15
CA ASN A 211 -3.18 13.77 6.57
C ASN A 211 -1.69 13.56 6.85
N ASP A 212 -0.85 13.29 5.83
CA ASP A 212 0.61 13.20 5.94
C ASP A 212 1.10 12.35 7.14
N PRO A 213 0.74 11.05 7.20
CA PRO A 213 1.11 10.18 8.30
C PRO A 213 2.60 9.80 8.24
N SER A 214 3.17 9.54 9.40
CA SER A 214 4.54 9.03 9.54
C SER A 214 4.62 7.50 9.43
N LEU A 215 3.48 6.82 9.60
CA LEU A 215 3.36 5.36 9.58
C LEU A 215 1.92 5.00 9.18
N ILE A 216 1.76 3.93 8.39
CA ILE A 216 0.45 3.36 8.06
C ILE A 216 0.38 1.96 8.66
N LEU A 217 -0.65 1.72 9.46
CA LEU A 217 -1.04 0.40 9.93
C LEU A 217 -2.25 -0.06 9.13
N MET A 218 -2.06 -1.11 8.33
CA MET A 218 -3.12 -1.78 7.56
C MET A 218 -3.59 -3.02 8.31
N VAL A 219 -4.84 -3.03 8.74
CA VAL A 219 -5.45 -4.08 9.54
C VAL A 219 -6.38 -4.91 8.68
N GLY A 220 -5.88 -6.03 8.16
CA GLY A 220 -6.69 -7.01 7.44
C GLY A 220 -7.22 -6.56 6.07
N ASP A 221 -7.80 -7.54 5.37
CA ASP A 221 -8.56 -7.44 4.13
C ASP A 221 -8.10 -6.35 3.13
N MET A 222 -6.96 -6.65 2.48
CA MET A 222 -6.27 -5.69 1.62
C MET A 222 -6.96 -5.51 0.27
N THR A 223 -7.09 -6.58 -0.53
CA THR A 223 -7.40 -6.46 -1.97
C THR A 223 -8.76 -6.99 -2.37
N TYR A 224 -9.33 -7.90 -1.56
CA TYR A 224 -10.50 -8.71 -1.92
C TYR A 224 -10.36 -9.45 -3.27
N ALA A 225 -9.15 -9.87 -3.64
CA ALA A 225 -8.92 -10.67 -4.85
C ALA A 225 -9.75 -11.97 -4.87
N ASN A 226 -10.13 -12.49 -3.70
CA ASN A 226 -10.97 -13.68 -3.50
C ASN A 226 -12.48 -13.41 -3.58
N GLN A 227 -12.90 -12.18 -3.91
CA GLN A 227 -14.27 -11.87 -4.29
C GLN A 227 -14.49 -12.04 -5.81
N TYR A 228 -13.46 -12.47 -6.53
CA TYR A 228 -13.48 -12.65 -7.98
C TYR A 228 -13.22 -14.10 -8.36
N ILE A 229 -13.86 -14.53 -9.45
CA ILE A 229 -13.43 -15.71 -10.20
C ILE A 229 -12.12 -15.44 -10.96
N THR A 230 -11.39 -16.49 -11.32
CA THR A 230 -10.07 -16.42 -11.96
C THR A 230 -10.02 -15.63 -13.27
N THR A 231 -11.14 -15.46 -13.97
CA THR A 231 -11.22 -14.65 -15.19
C THR A 231 -11.26 -13.14 -14.93
N GLY A 232 -11.54 -12.71 -13.70
CA GLY A 232 -11.68 -11.30 -13.33
C GLY A 232 -12.94 -10.61 -13.89
N THR A 233 -13.81 -11.33 -14.58
CA THR A 233 -14.97 -10.77 -15.29
C THR A 233 -16.08 -10.27 -14.37
N MET A 234 -16.24 -10.88 -13.19
CA MET A 234 -17.23 -10.47 -12.20
C MET A 234 -16.69 -10.64 -10.78
N GLY A 235 -16.62 -9.53 -10.05
CA GLY A 235 -16.45 -9.52 -8.60
C GLY A 235 -17.81 -9.59 -7.91
N ALA A 236 -17.88 -10.22 -6.75
CA ALA A 236 -19.10 -10.34 -5.97
C ALA A 236 -18.85 -10.04 -4.49
N SER A 237 -19.72 -9.22 -3.90
CA SER A 237 -19.68 -8.90 -2.46
C SER A 237 -19.86 -10.12 -1.56
N CYS A 238 -20.40 -11.22 -2.10
CA CYS A 238 -20.44 -12.52 -1.48
C CYS A 238 -20.09 -13.57 -2.53
N PHE A 239 -18.85 -14.09 -2.49
CA PHE A 239 -18.37 -15.08 -3.45
C PHE A 239 -19.26 -16.33 -3.45
N SER A 240 -19.53 -16.90 -2.28
CA SER A 240 -20.34 -18.12 -2.15
C SER A 240 -21.80 -17.94 -2.58
N CYS A 241 -22.33 -16.71 -2.49
CA CYS A 241 -23.69 -16.40 -2.95
C CYS A 241 -23.76 -16.27 -4.48
N ALA A 242 -22.74 -15.70 -5.11
CA ALA A 242 -22.71 -15.44 -6.54
C ALA A 242 -22.17 -16.63 -7.35
N PHE A 243 -21.31 -17.44 -6.75
CA PHE A 243 -20.65 -18.58 -7.37
C PHE A 243 -20.81 -19.84 -6.49
N PRO A 244 -22.05 -20.30 -6.22
CA PRO A 244 -22.29 -21.46 -5.35
C PRO A 244 -21.70 -22.75 -5.91
N ASP A 245 -21.56 -22.84 -7.23
CA ASP A 245 -21.05 -24.02 -7.95
C ASP A 245 -19.53 -23.93 -8.25
N ALA A 246 -18.84 -22.91 -7.74
CA ALA A 246 -17.39 -22.81 -7.94
C ALA A 246 -16.68 -24.00 -7.28
N PRO A 247 -15.76 -24.68 -7.99
CA PRO A 247 -15.13 -25.89 -7.48
C PRO A 247 -14.20 -25.64 -6.29
N ILE A 248 -13.77 -24.38 -6.11
CA ILE A 248 -12.94 -23.90 -5.02
C ILE A 248 -13.19 -22.40 -4.81
N ARG A 249 -12.75 -21.84 -3.69
CA ARG A 249 -12.66 -20.39 -3.52
C ARG A 249 -11.59 -19.83 -4.47
N GLU A 250 -12.06 -19.29 -5.59
CA GLU A 250 -11.22 -18.69 -6.62
C GLU A 250 -10.66 -17.33 -6.18
N THR A 251 -9.63 -16.86 -6.90
CA THR A 251 -9.06 -15.53 -6.74
C THR A 251 -8.65 -14.95 -8.10
N TYR A 252 -8.77 -13.64 -8.25
CA TYR A 252 -8.21 -12.89 -9.38
C TYR A 252 -6.99 -12.09 -8.93
N GLN A 253 -5.83 -12.74 -9.02
CA GLN A 253 -4.55 -12.22 -8.53
C GLN A 253 -4.13 -10.84 -9.10
N PRO A 254 -4.47 -10.44 -10.34
CA PRO A 254 -4.19 -9.08 -10.82
C PRO A 254 -4.76 -7.95 -9.95
N ARG A 255 -5.74 -8.22 -9.07
CA ARG A 255 -6.19 -7.25 -8.05
C ARG A 255 -5.09 -6.89 -7.05
N TRP A 256 -4.17 -7.82 -6.75
CA TRP A 256 -2.98 -7.53 -5.94
C TRP A 256 -2.05 -6.55 -6.64
N ASP A 257 -1.77 -6.77 -7.93
CA ASP A 257 -0.95 -5.83 -8.71
C ASP A 257 -1.58 -4.43 -8.79
N GLY A 258 -2.90 -4.38 -9.03
CA GLY A 258 -3.65 -3.13 -9.02
C GLY A 258 -3.57 -2.42 -7.67
N TRP A 259 -3.76 -3.15 -6.58
CA TRP A 259 -3.70 -2.60 -5.23
C TRP A 259 -2.31 -2.09 -4.89
N GLY A 260 -1.24 -2.83 -5.24
CA GLY A 260 0.14 -2.37 -5.04
C GLY A 260 0.44 -1.09 -5.80
N ARG A 261 -0.09 -0.92 -7.03
CA ARG A 261 0.06 0.31 -7.83
C ARG A 261 -0.73 1.48 -7.25
N GLU A 262 -1.93 1.23 -6.73
CA GLU A 262 -2.74 2.24 -6.04
C GLU A 262 -2.04 2.73 -4.76
N MET A 263 -1.47 1.80 -3.99
CA MET A 263 -0.80 2.10 -2.71
C MET A 263 0.64 2.58 -2.85
N ALA A 264 1.28 2.45 -4.02
CA ALA A 264 2.66 2.87 -4.22
C ALA A 264 2.90 4.34 -3.85
N GLN A 265 1.95 5.23 -4.14
CA GLN A 265 2.11 6.67 -3.87
C GLN A 265 2.36 6.99 -2.38
N PRO A 266 1.56 6.48 -1.42
CA PRO A 266 1.92 6.58 0.00
C PRO A 266 3.07 5.64 0.39
N ALA A 267 3.08 4.39 -0.11
CA ALA A 267 3.97 3.34 0.39
C ALA A 267 5.44 3.50 -0.03
N GLU A 268 5.75 4.24 -1.09
CA GLU A 268 7.13 4.57 -1.49
C GLU A 268 7.79 5.64 -0.59
N LYS A 269 7.02 6.28 0.32
CA LYS A 269 7.50 7.36 1.20
C LYS A 269 7.26 7.08 2.67
N ILE A 270 6.22 6.32 2.98
CA ILE A 270 5.72 6.07 4.33
C ILE A 270 5.75 4.56 4.57
N SER A 271 6.34 4.15 5.70
CA SER A 271 6.33 2.74 6.08
C SER A 271 4.90 2.23 6.25
N LEU A 272 4.57 1.15 5.55
CA LEU A 272 3.35 0.40 5.66
C LEU A 272 3.61 -0.88 6.46
N VAL A 273 2.78 -1.11 7.47
CA VAL A 273 2.80 -2.30 8.30
C VAL A 273 1.45 -2.99 8.15
N ALA A 274 1.43 -4.22 7.63
CA ALA A 274 0.19 -4.96 7.38
C ALA A 274 0.06 -6.18 8.30
N ALA A 275 -1.17 -6.41 8.78
CA ALA A 275 -1.56 -7.61 9.52
C ALA A 275 -2.56 -8.47 8.70
N PRO A 276 -2.40 -9.80 8.66
CA PRO A 276 -3.30 -10.69 7.90
C PRO A 276 -4.69 -10.82 8.53
N CYS A 277 -5.71 -11.19 7.74
CA CYS A 277 -7.10 -11.42 8.19
C CYS A 277 -7.89 -12.45 7.32
N ASN A 278 -9.21 -12.57 7.44
CA ASN A 278 -10.03 -13.66 6.89
C ASN A 278 -10.31 -13.61 5.38
N HIS A 279 -10.32 -12.45 4.70
CA HIS A 279 -10.28 -12.44 3.22
C HIS A 279 -8.89 -12.81 2.67
N HIS A 280 -8.03 -13.37 3.51
CA HIS A 280 -6.83 -14.09 3.12
C HIS A 280 -7.07 -15.61 3.04
N GLU A 281 -8.23 -16.14 3.48
CA GLU A 281 -8.55 -17.58 3.57
C GLU A 281 -8.83 -18.26 2.20
N GLY A 282 -7.91 -18.11 1.26
CA GLY A 282 -7.48 -19.20 0.38
C GLY A 282 -6.26 -19.95 0.95
N CYS A 283 -5.89 -19.67 2.21
CA CYS A 283 -4.57 -19.95 2.81
C CYS A 283 -4.38 -21.32 3.51
N GLU A 284 -5.33 -22.27 3.52
CA GLU A 284 -5.00 -23.61 4.05
C GLU A 284 -4.22 -24.49 3.07
N LEU A 285 -4.26 -24.21 1.75
CA LEU A 285 -3.52 -24.95 0.73
C LEU A 285 -2.29 -24.20 0.19
N VAL A 286 -2.04 -22.99 0.66
CA VAL A 286 -1.02 -22.08 0.09
C VAL A 286 -0.23 -21.36 1.21
N LYS A 287 0.18 -22.09 2.25
CA LYS A 287 0.98 -21.50 3.34
C LYS A 287 2.37 -21.03 2.89
N ASP A 288 2.94 -21.61 1.83
CA ASP A 288 4.31 -21.26 1.41
C ASP A 288 4.37 -20.18 0.31
N VAL A 289 3.40 -20.16 -0.61
CA VAL A 289 3.46 -19.28 -1.79
C VAL A 289 2.83 -17.91 -1.52
N THR A 290 1.89 -17.83 -0.58
CA THR A 290 1.27 -16.55 -0.22
C THR A 290 2.21 -15.69 0.64
N ASN A 291 3.10 -16.30 1.43
CA ASN A 291 4.13 -15.60 2.23
C ASN A 291 5.07 -14.72 1.40
N GLU A 292 5.30 -15.03 0.13
CA GLU A 292 6.17 -14.22 -0.75
C GLU A 292 5.46 -12.98 -1.30
N ALA A 293 4.18 -13.07 -1.66
CA ALA A 293 3.36 -11.89 -2.00
C ALA A 293 3.16 -10.96 -0.78
N TYR A 294 3.15 -11.54 0.43
CA TYR A 294 2.96 -10.83 1.68
C TYR A 294 4.17 -9.97 2.09
N HIS A 295 5.40 -10.24 1.62
CA HIS A 295 6.59 -9.47 2.03
C HIS A 295 6.65 -8.01 1.54
N ILE A 296 5.69 -7.56 0.73
CA ILE A 296 5.52 -6.13 0.39
C ILE A 296 4.86 -5.36 1.57
N GLY A 297 4.20 -6.03 2.51
CA GLY A 297 3.53 -5.40 3.66
C GLY A 297 3.65 -6.12 5.02
N SER A 298 4.05 -7.38 5.06
CA SER A 298 4.28 -8.14 6.30
C SER A 298 5.78 -8.40 6.49
N CYS A 299 6.45 -7.43 7.09
CA CYS A 299 7.71 -7.68 7.76
C CYS A 299 7.44 -7.69 9.27
N PHE A 300 7.01 -8.85 9.77
CA PHE A 300 7.11 -9.24 11.17
C PHE A 300 7.62 -10.68 11.25
#